data_AF-A0A833E0M4-F1
#
_entry.id   AF-A0A833E0M4-F1
#
_cell.length_a   1.000
_cell.length_b   1.000
_cell.length_c   1.000
_cell.angle_alpha   90.00
_cell.angle_beta   90.00
_cell.angle_gamma   90.00
#
_symmetry.space_group_name_H-M   'P 1'
#
loop_
_entity.id
_entity.type
_entity.pdbx_description
1 polymer ?
#
loop_
_entity_poly.entity_id
_entity_poly.type
_entity_poly.pdbx_seq_one_letter_code
_entity_poly.pdbx_strand_id
1 'polypeptide(L)'
;MGINIEFEEVKAVRVIVEREDGGQLVFEEPDNVILFKMPGNATILQVMGKPKLVEAKAGKEEEKPEFTEEDVKLVAEQAGVSLEEARRALEETGGDIAAAIILLEERKKS
;
A
#
# COMPACT_ATOMS: atom_id res chain seq x y z
N MET A 1 44.56 1.61 -10.93
CA MET A 1 43.36 2.37 -11.34
C MET A 1 42.42 2.38 -10.16
N GLY A 2 42.16 3.54 -9.57
CA GLY A 2 41.14 3.66 -8.53
C GLY A 2 39.78 3.49 -9.18
N ILE A 3 38.95 2.60 -8.64
CA ILE A 3 37.55 2.48 -9.06
C ILE A 3 36.90 3.77 -8.56
N ASN A 4 36.51 4.68 -9.46
CA ASN A 4 35.78 5.89 -9.09
C ASN A 4 34.34 5.46 -8.78
N ILE A 5 34.05 5.26 -7.49
CA ILE A 5 32.71 4.92 -7.01
C ILE A 5 32.07 6.20 -6.52
N GLU A 6 30.96 6.60 -7.12
CA GLU A 6 30.17 7.75 -6.66
C GLU A 6 29.07 7.23 -5.72
N PHE A 7 28.89 7.88 -4.58
CA PHE A 7 27.83 7.57 -3.62
C PHE A 7 26.85 8.75 -3.53
N GLU A 8 25.57 8.44 -3.52
CA GLU A 8 24.48 9.41 -3.47
C GLU A 8 23.46 8.95 -2.43
N GLU A 9 23.17 9.78 -1.44
CA GLU A 9 22.08 9.53 -0.50
C GLU A 9 20.75 9.92 -1.15
N VAL A 10 19.82 8.98 -1.17
CA VAL A 10 18.48 9.17 -1.74
C VAL A 10 17.49 9.34 -0.60
N LYS A 11 16.84 10.50 -0.53
CA LYS A 11 15.71 10.74 0.37
C LYS A 11 14.44 10.10 -0.18
N ALA A 12 14.37 8.77 -0.12
CA ALA A 12 13.22 8.02 -0.61
C ALA A 12 12.06 8.10 0.39
N VAL A 13 10.88 8.45 -0.10
CA VAL A 13 9.63 8.40 0.68
C VAL A 13 8.93 7.05 0.59
N ARG A 14 9.25 6.22 -0.40
CA ARG A 14 8.72 4.86 -0.55
C ARG A 14 9.66 4.06 -1.45
N VAL A 15 9.89 2.79 -1.14
CA VAL A 15 10.58 1.84 -2.04
C VAL A 15 9.71 0.61 -2.21
N ILE A 16 9.50 0.19 -3.46
CA ILE A 16 8.75 -1.02 -3.79
C ILE A 16 9.68 -1.93 -4.59
N VAL A 17 9.84 -3.17 -4.14
CA VAL A 17 10.52 -4.22 -4.90
C VAL A 17 9.46 -5.24 -5.31
N GLU A 18 9.14 -5.23 -6.60
CA GLU A 18 8.25 -6.21 -7.21
C GLU A 18 9.03 -7.50 -7.46
N ARG A 19 8.47 -8.62 -7.01
CA ARG A 19 9.09 -9.93 -7.15
C ARG A 19 8.43 -10.70 -8.28
N GLU A 20 9.19 -11.58 -8.93
CA GLU A 20 8.68 -12.43 -10.01
C GLU A 20 7.55 -13.37 -9.55
N ASP A 21 7.48 -13.68 -8.25
CA ASP A 21 6.39 -14.46 -7.67
C ASP A 21 5.07 -13.67 -7.51
N GLY A 22 5.05 -12.38 -7.87
CA GLY A 22 3.88 -11.50 -7.77
C GLY A 22 3.74 -10.81 -6.40
N GLY A 23 4.61 -11.13 -5.44
CA GLY A 23 4.68 -10.43 -4.17
C GLY A 23 5.45 -9.11 -4.28
N GLN A 24 5.25 -8.22 -3.32
CA GLN A 24 5.96 -6.96 -3.22
C GLN A 24 6.64 -6.82 -1.85
N LEU A 25 7.83 -6.24 -1.84
CA LEU A 25 8.45 -5.72 -0.62
C LEU A 25 8.30 -4.21 -0.63
N VAL A 26 7.50 -3.69 0.31
CA VAL A 26 7.19 -2.27 0.39
C VAL A 26 7.87 -1.68 1.62
N PHE A 27 8.70 -0.66 1.41
CA PHE A 27 9.25 0.20 2.44
C PHE A 27 8.49 1.52 2.39
N GLU A 28 7.56 1.75 3.30
CA GLU A 28 6.78 3.00 3.37
C GLU A 28 7.59 4.16 3.96
N GLU A 29 8.54 3.87 4.84
CA GLU A 29 9.43 4.86 5.43
C GLU A 29 10.82 4.21 5.60
N PRO A 30 11.65 4.16 4.53
CA PRO A 30 12.99 3.62 4.64
C PRO A 30 13.86 4.55 5.51
N ASP A 31 14.58 3.97 6.48
CA ASP A 31 15.50 4.72 7.36
C ASP A 31 16.62 5.39 6.56
N ASN A 32 17.14 4.71 5.54
CA ASN A 32 18.18 5.26 4.67
C ASN A 32 18.22 4.54 3.32
N VAL A 33 18.46 5.30 2.24
CA VAL A 33 18.67 4.74 0.90
C VAL A 33 19.94 5.34 0.30
N ILE A 34 20.86 4.47 -0.13
CA ILE A 34 22.15 4.87 -0.71
C ILE A 34 22.26 4.26 -2.11
N LEU A 35 22.65 5.09 -3.07
CA LEU A 35 22.90 4.69 -4.44
C LEU A 35 24.40 4.79 -4.74
N PHE A 36 25.00 3.67 -5.13
CA PHE A 36 26.39 3.57 -5.53
C PHE A 36 26.47 3.42 -7.05
N LYS A 37 27.08 4.39 -7.73
CA LYS A 37 27.37 4.32 -9.18
C LYS A 37 28.79 3.81 -9.37
N MET A 38 28.93 2.67 -10.02
CA MET A 38 30.21 2.05 -10.33
C MET A 38 30.57 2.26 -11.81
N PRO A 39 31.87 2.23 -12.15
CA PRO A 39 32.31 2.23 -13.54
C PRO A 39 31.74 1.02 -14.30
N GLY A 40 31.30 1.22 -15.55
CA GLY A 40 30.71 0.15 -16.36
C GLY A 40 29.19 -0.01 -16.18
N ASN A 41 28.49 1.07 -15.79
CA ASN A 41 27.03 1.16 -15.69
C ASN A 41 26.39 0.28 -14.61
N ALA A 42 27.17 -0.27 -13.68
CA ALA A 42 26.61 -0.95 -12.52
C ALA A 42 26.16 0.08 -11.47
N THR A 43 24.90 -0.03 -11.04
CA THR A 43 24.34 0.78 -9.94
C THR A 43 23.88 -0.16 -8.85
N ILE A 44 24.32 0.08 -7.61
CA ILE A 44 23.89 -0.67 -6.43
C ILE A 44 23.03 0.24 -5.57
N LEU A 45 21.84 -0.22 -5.20
CA LEU A 45 20.97 0.48 -4.25
C LEU A 45 20.99 -0.28 -2.93
N GLN A 46 21.29 0.40 -1.83
CA GLN A 46 21.20 -0.12 -0.47
C GLN A 46 20.03 0.56 0.23
N VAL A 47 19.04 -0.23 0.66
CA VAL A 47 17.84 0.25 1.36
C VAL A 47 17.88 -0.32 2.77
N MET A 48 17.96 0.55 3.77
CA MET A 48 17.82 0.20 5.18
C MET A 48 16.42 0.61 5.65
N GLY A 49 15.71 -0.33 6.27
CA GLY A 49 14.33 -0.11 6.72
C GLY A 49 13.66 -1.39 7.18
N LYS A 50 12.40 -1.26 7.61
CA LYS A 50 11.51 -2.40 7.91
C LYS A 50 10.60 -2.65 6.71
N PRO A 51 10.87 -3.65 5.85
CA PRO A 51 9.99 -3.96 4.73
C PRO A 51 8.70 -4.61 5.22
N LYS A 52 7.58 -4.21 4.64
CA LYS A 52 6.34 -4.97 4.65
C LYS A 52 6.35 -5.94 3.47
N LEU A 53 6.11 -7.22 3.76
CA LEU A 53 6.06 -8.26 2.74
C LEU A 53 4.60 -8.45 2.34
N VAL A 54 4.28 -8.07 1.11
CA VAL A 54 2.99 -8.26 0.48
C VAL A 54 3.10 -9.54 -0.35
N GLU A 55 2.48 -10.63 0.12
CA GLU A 55 2.49 -11.88 -0.64
C GLU A 55 1.59 -11.77 -1.88
N ALA A 56 1.94 -12.47 -2.97
CA ALA A 56 1.19 -12.50 -4.23
C ALA A 56 -0.25 -13.07 -4.12
N LYS A 57 -0.69 -13.44 -2.92
CA LYS A 57 -2.05 -13.91 -2.69
C LYS A 57 -2.99 -12.71 -2.73
N ALA A 58 -3.53 -12.51 -3.92
CA ALA A 58 -4.79 -11.82 -4.21
C ALA A 58 -5.60 -11.48 -2.95
N GLY A 59 -5.58 -10.22 -2.55
CA GLY A 59 -6.48 -9.72 -1.51
C GLY A 59 -5.85 -8.66 -0.64
N LYS A 60 -5.97 -7.41 -1.11
CA LYS A 60 -5.94 -6.18 -0.32
C LYS A 60 -4.68 -5.95 0.50
N GLU A 61 -3.88 -4.99 0.02
CA GLU A 61 -3.20 -4.05 0.90
C GLU A 61 -4.12 -3.75 2.10
N GLU A 62 -3.78 -4.29 3.27
CA GLU A 62 -4.23 -3.76 4.55
C GLU A 62 -3.60 -2.38 4.71
N GLU A 63 -4.04 -1.41 3.90
CA GLU A 63 -4.16 -0.04 4.40
C GLU A 63 -5.01 -0.18 5.65
N LYS A 64 -4.41 0.14 6.81
CA LYS A 64 -5.12 0.15 8.08
C LYS A 64 -6.44 0.89 7.83
N PRO A 65 -7.59 0.25 7.99
CA PRO A 65 -8.85 0.92 7.73
C PRO A 65 -8.90 2.15 8.65
N GLU A 66 -9.06 3.34 8.08
CA GLU A 66 -9.31 4.58 8.85
C GLU A 66 -10.66 4.53 9.56
N PHE A 67 -11.46 3.50 9.29
CA PHE A 67 -12.75 3.21 9.88
C PHE A 67 -12.67 2.05 10.90
N THR A 68 -13.52 2.11 11.90
CA THR A 68 -13.65 1.10 12.95
C THR A 68 -14.63 0.00 12.57
N GLU A 69 -14.64 -1.12 13.30
CA GLU A 69 -15.67 -2.15 13.12
C GLU A 69 -17.09 -1.64 13.40
N GLU A 70 -17.22 -0.57 14.18
CA GLU A 70 -18.51 0.07 14.49
C GLU A 70 -19.05 0.80 13.25
N ASP A 71 -18.16 1.46 12.49
CA ASP A 71 -18.51 2.13 11.23
C ASP A 71 -18.96 1.12 10.17
N VAL A 72 -18.27 -0.04 10.08
CA VAL A 72 -18.67 -1.14 9.16
C VAL A 72 -20.07 -1.64 9.48
N LYS A 73 -20.38 -1.84 10.76
CA LYS A 73 -21.73 -2.27 11.19
C LYS A 73 -22.77 -1.22 10.86
N LEU A 74 -22.47 0.05 11.12
CA LEU A 74 -23.39 1.15 10.85
C LEU A 74 -23.71 1.24 9.35
N VAL A 75 -22.70 1.19 8.48
CA VAL A 75 -22.90 1.17 7.03
C VAL A 75 -23.70 -0.06 6.58
N ALA A 76 -23.38 -1.24 7.10
CA ALA A 76 -24.09 -2.48 6.78
C ALA A 76 -25.56 -2.43 7.18
N GLU A 77 -25.87 -1.93 8.38
CA GLU A 77 -27.24 -1.79 8.89
C GLU A 77 -28.02 -0.72 8.11
N GLN A 78 -27.41 0.43 7.81
CA GLN A 78 -28.08 1.52 7.08
C GLN A 78 -28.32 1.19 5.61
N ALA A 79 -27.35 0.58 4.92
CA ALA A 79 -27.49 0.18 3.51
C ALA A 79 -28.20 -1.18 3.34
N GLY A 80 -28.33 -1.96 4.42
CA GLY A 80 -28.90 -3.30 4.42
C GLY A 80 -28.07 -4.29 3.58
N VAL A 81 -26.74 -4.26 3.74
CA VAL A 81 -25.77 -5.11 3.02
C VAL A 81 -24.95 -5.96 3.98
N SER A 82 -24.15 -6.89 3.45
CA SER A 82 -23.26 -7.73 4.27
C SER A 82 -22.09 -6.92 4.86
N LEU A 83 -21.56 -7.32 6.02
CA LEU A 83 -20.38 -6.67 6.63
C LEU A 83 -19.18 -6.61 5.68
N GLU A 84 -18.98 -7.62 4.83
CA GLU A 84 -17.92 -7.62 3.82
C GLU A 84 -18.14 -6.54 2.75
N GLU A 85 -19.38 -6.30 2.33
CA GLU A 85 -19.72 -5.28 1.33
C GLU A 85 -19.59 -3.87 1.93
N ALA A 86 -20.06 -3.69 3.17
CA ALA A 86 -19.89 -2.45 3.90
C ALA A 86 -18.40 -2.11 4.10
N ARG A 87 -17.58 -3.11 4.45
CA ARG A 87 -16.12 -2.94 4.58
C ARG A 87 -15.50 -2.50 3.26
N ARG A 88 -15.87 -3.15 2.15
CA ARG A 88 -15.41 -2.76 0.80
C ARG A 88 -15.80 -1.34 0.44
N ALA A 89 -17.04 -0.94 0.71
CA ALA A 89 -17.51 0.41 0.42
C ALA A 89 -16.77 1.46 1.25
N LEU A 90 -16.47 1.18 2.52
CA LEU A 90 -15.65 2.05 3.36
C LEU A 90 -14.20 2.11 2.88
N GLU A 91 -13.63 1.02 2.39
CA GLU A 91 -12.31 1.03 1.74
C GLU A 91 -12.31 1.86 0.45
N GLU A 92 -13.34 1.71 -0.39
CA GLU A 92 -13.50 2.48 -1.64
C GLU A 92 -13.71 3.98 -1.40
N THR A 93 -14.21 4.36 -0.22
CA THR A 93 -14.52 5.75 0.14
C THR A 93 -13.55 6.36 1.14
N GLY A 94 -12.46 5.65 1.47
CA GLY A 94 -11.45 6.14 2.41
C GLY A 94 -11.98 6.35 3.84
N GLY A 95 -12.95 5.54 4.27
CA GLY A 95 -13.53 5.61 5.61
C GLY A 95 -14.70 6.59 5.79
N ASP A 96 -15.19 7.24 4.71
CA ASP A 96 -16.38 8.10 4.79
C ASP A 96 -17.67 7.26 4.80
N ILE A 97 -18.32 7.22 5.96
CA ILE A 97 -19.56 6.48 6.22
C ILE A 97 -20.69 6.91 5.27
N ALA A 98 -20.86 8.22 5.06
CA ALA A 98 -21.96 8.74 4.25
C ALA A 98 -21.73 8.42 2.77
N ALA A 99 -20.49 8.60 2.29
CA ALA A 99 -20.13 8.24 0.93
C ALA A 99 -20.28 6.72 0.70
N ALA A 100 -19.91 5.89 1.66
CA ALA A 100 -20.04 4.44 1.57
C ALA A 100 -21.50 3.99 1.45
N ILE A 101 -22.42 4.58 2.24
CA ILE A 101 -23.85 4.27 2.16
C ILE A 101 -24.42 4.66 0.79
N ILE A 102 -24.11 5.86 0.30
CA ILE A 102 -24.58 6.33 -1.02
C ILE A 102 -24.07 5.41 -2.13
N LEU A 103 -22.78 5.05 -2.12
CA LEU A 103 -22.16 4.14 -3.08
C LEU A 103 -22.89 2.78 -3.13
N LEU A 104 -23.21 2.24 -1.96
CA LEU A 104 -23.93 0.96 -1.84
C LEU A 104 -25.37 1.07 -2.35
N GLU A 105 -26.07 2.17 -2.04
CA GLU A 105 -27.41 2.43 -2.56
C GLU A 105 -27.43 2.55 -4.08
N GLU A 106 -26.42 3.20 -4.69
CA GLU A 106 -26.30 3.29 -6.15
C GLU A 106 -26.05 1.92 -6.79
N ARG A 107 -25.17 1.09 -6.19
CA ARG A 107 -24.94 -0.30 -6.65
C ARG A 107 -26.19 -1.18 -6.58
N LYS A 108 -27.07 -0.94 -5.60
CA LYS A 108 -28.31 -1.71 -5.41
C LYS A 108 -29.40 -1.35 -6.42
N LYS A 109 -29.31 -0.17 -7.03
CA LYS A 109 -30.30 0.37 -7.97
C LYS A 109 -29.95 0.09 -9.44
N SER A 110 -28.75 -0.45 -9.70
CA SER A 110 -28.24 -0.78 -11.03
C SER A 110 -28.38 -2.27 -11.34
#